data_AF-A0A959BH71-F1
#
_entry.id   AF-A0A959BH71-F1
#
_cell.length_a   1.000
_cell.length_b   1.000
_cell.length_c   1.000
_cell.angle_alpha   90.00
_cell.angle_beta   90.00
_cell.angle_gamma   90.00
#
_symmetry.space_group_name_H-M   'P 1'
#
loop_
_entity.id
_entity.type
_entity.pdbx_description
1 polymer ?
#
loop_
_entity_poly.entity_id
_entity_poly.type
_entity_poly.pdbx_seq_one_letter_code
_entity_poly.pdbx_strand_id
1 'polypeptide(L)'
;MQVYLDSYGAFLGVRNGMFYIKPRHGEGQTLPLRKVKAIFLCRGVRVSTDALELAICSGIPVLLTDGIGRPLGQVWSGQFGSIATIRKNQALFSLSLPGLYYVAGLLRRRAEGQLKMLARLKEQYRLQVEGWDRGTEVIQGIIERHKTVKGLQDKEALKQTLRGWEGTATRHYFQLLASAMPPA
;
A
#
# COMPACT_ATOMS: atom_id res chain seq x y z
N MET A 1 -14.99 -6.10 -2.93
CA MET A 1 -15.08 -4.82 -3.63
C MET A 1 -14.72 -3.70 -2.68
N GLN A 2 -14.17 -2.62 -3.20
CA GLN A 2 -14.03 -1.35 -2.48
C GLN A 2 -15.23 -0.48 -2.88
N VAL A 3 -15.82 0.22 -1.91
CA VAL A 3 -16.99 1.06 -2.15
C VAL A 3 -16.56 2.51 -2.03
N TYR A 4 -16.79 3.31 -3.06
CA TYR A 4 -16.50 4.73 -3.08
C TYR A 4 -17.81 5.51 -3.03
N LEU A 5 -17.97 6.35 -2.01
CA LEU A 5 -19.01 7.37 -1.96
C LEU A 5 -18.28 8.71 -2.10
N ASP A 6 -18.27 9.23 -3.32
CA ASP A 6 -17.60 10.47 -3.69
C ASP A 6 -18.58 11.61 -4.02
N SER A 7 -19.85 11.26 -4.23
CA SER A 7 -20.89 12.18 -4.68
C SER A 7 -21.48 12.98 -3.52
N TYR A 8 -21.55 14.30 -3.68
CA TYR A 8 -22.13 15.19 -2.67
C TYR A 8 -23.58 14.82 -2.34
N GLY A 9 -23.88 14.69 -1.05
CA GLY A 9 -25.21 14.35 -0.54
C GLY A 9 -25.54 12.85 -0.57
N ALA A 10 -24.63 12.00 -1.06
CA ALA A 10 -24.76 10.56 -0.93
C ALA A 10 -24.85 10.14 0.54
N PHE A 11 -25.48 9.00 0.79
CA PHE A 11 -25.77 8.48 2.10
C PHE A 11 -25.33 7.03 2.23
N LEU A 12 -24.64 6.72 3.33
CA LEU A 12 -24.34 5.37 3.78
C LEU A 12 -25.11 5.06 5.06
N GLY A 13 -25.97 4.05 4.98
CA GLY A 13 -26.80 3.55 6.06
C GLY A 13 -26.74 2.03 6.21
N VAL A 14 -27.64 1.49 7.02
CA VAL A 14 -27.87 0.06 7.17
C VAL A 14 -29.32 -0.28 6.82
N ARG A 15 -29.53 -1.38 6.10
CA ARG A 15 -30.86 -1.93 5.84
C ARG A 15 -30.77 -3.45 5.85
N ASN A 16 -31.57 -4.10 6.69
CA ASN A 16 -31.60 -5.57 6.85
C ASN A 16 -30.20 -6.18 7.10
N GLY A 17 -29.40 -5.54 7.97
CA GLY A 17 -28.04 -6.00 8.29
C GLY A 17 -27.04 -5.89 7.13
N MET A 18 -27.34 -5.11 6.09
CA MET A 18 -26.47 -4.83 4.95
C MET A 18 -26.18 -3.33 4.85
N PHE A 19 -25.09 -2.96 4.20
CA PHE A 19 -24.86 -1.54 3.89
C PHE A 19 -25.89 -1.07 2.88
N TYR A 20 -26.52 0.06 3.15
CA TYR A 20 -27.43 0.73 2.24
C TYR A 20 -26.76 2.00 1.71
N ILE A 21 -26.60 2.09 0.40
CA ILE A 21 -25.95 3.23 -0.26
C ILE A 21 -26.99 3.93 -1.11
N LYS A 22 -27.15 5.23 -0.89
CA LYS A 22 -28.12 6.06 -1.62
C LYS A 22 -27.44 7.30 -2.18
N PRO A 23 -27.41 7.51 -3.50
CA PRO A 23 -27.04 8.78 -4.10
C PRO A 23 -27.99 9.90 -3.67
N ARG A 24 -27.57 11.18 -3.80
CA ARG A 24 -28.45 12.31 -3.48
C ARG A 24 -29.75 12.29 -4.31
N HIS A 25 -29.62 11.99 -5.59
CA HIS A 25 -30.70 11.85 -6.55
C HIS A 25 -30.62 10.46 -7.17
N GLY A 26 -31.58 9.60 -6.84
CA GLY A 26 -31.63 8.23 -7.33
C GLY A 26 -32.07 7.23 -6.26
N GLU A 27 -32.23 5.99 -6.72
CA GLU A 27 -32.57 4.87 -5.86
C GLU A 27 -31.34 4.39 -5.09
N GLY A 28 -31.57 3.97 -3.85
CA GLY A 28 -30.52 3.34 -3.06
C GLY A 28 -30.48 1.84 -3.27
N GLN A 29 -29.31 1.26 -3.04
CA GLN A 29 -29.07 -0.18 -3.16
C GLN A 29 -28.44 -0.74 -1.89
N THR A 30 -28.63 -2.03 -1.65
CA THR A 30 -28.00 -2.74 -0.52
C THR A 30 -26.80 -3.55 -0.98
N LEU A 31 -25.69 -3.46 -0.24
CA LEU A 31 -24.49 -4.26 -0.44
C LEU A 31 -24.28 -5.25 0.71
N PRO A 32 -24.20 -6.56 0.41
CA PRO A 32 -23.84 -7.57 1.41
C PRO A 32 -22.43 -7.37 1.96
N LEU A 33 -22.27 -7.49 3.28
CA LEU A 33 -21.00 -7.31 3.99
C LEU A 33 -19.86 -8.12 3.39
N ARG A 34 -20.10 -9.41 3.12
CA ARG A 34 -19.11 -10.34 2.54
C ARG A 34 -18.49 -9.86 1.22
N LYS A 35 -19.17 -8.95 0.51
CA LYS A 35 -18.65 -8.39 -0.74
C LYS A 35 -17.83 -7.13 -0.50
N VAL A 36 -18.00 -6.43 0.62
CA VAL A 36 -17.36 -5.14 0.90
C VAL A 36 -16.06 -5.36 1.68
N LYS A 37 -14.94 -4.88 1.14
CA LYS A 37 -13.61 -4.97 1.77
C LYS A 37 -13.18 -3.68 2.45
N ALA A 38 -13.63 -2.54 1.92
CA ALA A 38 -13.35 -1.20 2.44
C ALA A 38 -14.38 -0.22 1.90
N ILE A 39 -14.61 0.85 2.64
CA ILE A 39 -15.52 1.94 2.27
C ILE A 39 -14.70 3.24 2.28
N PHE A 40 -14.81 4.04 1.23
CA PHE A 40 -14.18 5.34 1.09
C PHE A 40 -15.26 6.41 1.05
N LEU A 41 -15.16 7.41 1.92
CA LEU A 41 -16.11 8.50 2.06
C LEU A 41 -15.41 9.83 1.75
N CYS A 42 -15.87 10.53 0.73
CA CYS A 42 -15.41 11.88 0.44
C CYS A 42 -16.23 12.94 1.20
N ARG A 43 -15.74 14.18 1.18
CA ARG A 43 -16.45 15.34 1.73
C ARG A 43 -17.85 15.47 1.13
N GLY A 44 -18.85 15.69 1.99
CA GLY A 44 -20.24 15.89 1.58
C GLY A 44 -21.09 14.62 1.57
N VAL A 45 -20.51 13.47 1.88
CA VAL A 45 -21.25 12.23 2.14
C VAL A 45 -21.77 12.22 3.57
N ARG A 46 -23.00 11.72 3.74
CA ARG A 46 -23.63 11.48 5.04
C ARG A 46 -23.48 10.01 5.40
N VAL A 47 -23.14 9.73 6.65
CA VAL A 47 -23.03 8.35 7.15
C VAL A 47 -23.81 8.24 8.45
N SER A 48 -24.62 7.18 8.59
CA SER A 48 -25.27 6.86 9.87
C SER A 48 -24.28 6.21 10.84
N THR A 49 -24.50 6.41 12.14
CA THR A 49 -23.76 5.70 13.20
C THR A 49 -23.85 4.18 13.05
N ASP A 50 -25.02 3.66 12.70
CA ASP A 50 -25.25 2.22 12.49
C ASP A 50 -24.35 1.64 11.40
N ALA A 51 -24.11 2.40 10.33
CA ALA A 51 -23.22 1.98 9.25
C ALA A 51 -21.75 1.95 9.70
N LEU A 52 -21.34 2.89 10.54
CA LEU A 52 -19.99 2.89 11.13
C LEU A 52 -19.82 1.71 12.09
N GLU A 53 -20.80 1.47 12.95
CA GLU A 53 -20.81 0.32 13.86
C GLU A 53 -20.76 -1.01 13.11
N LEU A 54 -21.63 -1.17 12.09
CA LEU A 54 -21.66 -2.37 11.25
C LEU A 54 -20.31 -2.60 10.56
N ALA A 55 -19.67 -1.55 10.07
CA ALA A 55 -18.34 -1.64 9.47
C ALA A 55 -17.28 -2.06 10.49
N ILE A 56 -17.28 -1.46 11.68
CA ILE A 56 -16.37 -1.80 12.79
C ILE A 56 -16.53 -3.28 13.20
N CYS A 57 -17.75 -3.71 13.48
CA CYS A 57 -18.04 -5.09 13.92
C CYS A 57 -17.69 -6.13 12.86
N SER A 58 -17.77 -5.74 11.58
CA SER A 58 -17.44 -6.61 10.45
C SER A 58 -15.97 -6.54 10.04
N GLY A 59 -15.13 -5.75 10.72
CA GLY A 59 -13.73 -5.56 10.37
C GLY A 59 -13.52 -4.86 9.02
N ILE A 60 -14.49 -4.05 8.58
CA ILE A 60 -14.46 -3.33 7.32
C ILE A 60 -13.97 -1.90 7.58
N PRO A 61 -12.77 -1.51 7.10
CA PRO A 61 -12.30 -0.13 7.23
C PRO A 61 -13.22 0.87 6.52
N VAL A 62 -13.50 1.98 7.19
CA VAL A 62 -14.09 3.17 6.58
C VAL A 62 -13.03 4.26 6.54
N LEU A 63 -12.57 4.63 5.35
CA LEU A 63 -11.58 5.68 5.12
C LEU A 63 -12.28 6.98 4.73
N LEU A 64 -11.88 8.07 5.37
CA LEU A 64 -12.24 9.42 4.95
C LEU A 64 -11.19 9.92 3.97
N THR A 65 -11.61 10.42 2.82
CA THR A 65 -10.70 10.93 1.78
C THR A 65 -11.02 12.36 1.39
N ASP A 66 -10.00 13.10 0.93
CA ASP A 66 -10.19 14.39 0.28
C ASP A 66 -10.72 14.24 -1.16
N GLY A 67 -10.93 15.36 -1.85
CA GLY A 67 -11.45 15.39 -3.22
C GLY A 67 -10.51 14.80 -4.29
N ILE A 68 -9.27 14.46 -3.94
CA ILE A 68 -8.28 13.83 -4.82
C ILE A 68 -7.89 12.42 -4.31
N GLY A 69 -8.64 11.87 -3.37
CA GLY A 69 -8.49 10.50 -2.87
C GLY A 69 -7.42 10.30 -1.79
N ARG A 70 -6.84 11.38 -1.23
CA ARG A 70 -5.87 11.25 -0.13
C ARG A 70 -6.61 10.93 1.18
N PRO A 71 -6.14 9.95 1.96
CA PRO A 71 -6.78 9.60 3.23
C PRO A 71 -6.57 10.72 4.26
N LEU A 72 -7.66 11.22 4.83
CA LEU A 72 -7.70 12.18 5.94
C LEU A 72 -7.72 11.47 7.29
N GLY A 73 -8.35 10.29 7.35
CA GLY A 73 -8.50 9.51 8.57
C GLY A 73 -9.25 8.22 8.29
N GLN A 74 -9.40 7.38 9.31
CA GLN A 74 -10.15 6.15 9.20
C GLN A 74 -10.94 5.86 10.47
N VAL A 75 -12.11 5.25 10.31
CA VAL A 75 -12.86 4.62 11.38
C VAL A 75 -12.55 3.12 11.33
N TRP A 76 -12.07 2.60 12.45
CA TRP A 76 -11.66 1.20 12.61
C TRP A 76 -12.02 0.71 14.01
N SER A 77 -12.10 -0.60 14.20
CA SER A 77 -12.36 -1.22 15.50
C SER A 77 -11.30 -0.85 16.54
N GLY A 78 -11.74 -0.44 17.73
CA GLY A 78 -10.84 -0.28 18.88
C GLY A 78 -10.26 -1.61 19.40
N GLN A 79 -10.76 -2.75 18.91
CA GLN A 79 -10.27 -4.07 19.27
C GLN A 79 -9.07 -4.47 18.41
N PHE A 80 -8.13 -5.17 19.03
CA PHE A 80 -6.97 -5.69 18.31
C PHE A 80 -7.36 -6.85 17.40
N GLY A 81 -6.94 -6.80 16.13
CA GLY A 81 -7.15 -7.90 15.18
C GLY A 81 -6.28 -9.15 15.42
N SER A 82 -5.37 -9.10 16.41
CA SER A 82 -4.49 -10.21 16.79
C SER A 82 -4.46 -10.36 18.32
N ILE A 83 -3.92 -11.47 18.84
CA ILE A 83 -3.73 -11.67 20.28
C ILE A 83 -2.50 -10.91 20.81
N ALA A 84 -2.47 -10.63 22.11
CA ALA A 84 -1.38 -9.86 22.75
C ALA A 84 0.01 -10.48 22.51
N THR A 85 0.10 -11.81 22.52
CA THR A 85 1.33 -12.57 22.24
C THR A 85 1.91 -12.24 20.86
N ILE A 86 1.08 -12.18 19.83
CA ILE A 86 1.52 -11.84 18.46
C ILE A 86 2.05 -10.41 18.42
N ARG A 87 1.33 -9.45 19.00
CA ARG A 87 1.74 -8.04 19.01
C ARG A 87 3.07 -7.83 19.73
N LYS A 88 3.22 -8.45 20.91
CA LYS A 88 4.48 -8.43 21.68
C LYS A 88 5.63 -8.97 20.83
N ASN A 89 5.43 -10.11 20.17
CA ASN A 89 6.46 -10.72 19.33
C ASN A 89 6.78 -9.88 18.09
N GLN A 90 5.79 -9.23 17.47
CA GLN A 90 6.01 -8.29 16.36
C GLN A 90 6.87 -7.09 16.77
N ALA A 91 6.58 -6.50 17.95
CA ALA A 91 7.36 -5.40 18.49
C ALA A 91 8.80 -5.83 18.86
N LEU A 92 8.98 -7.01 19.46
CA LEU A 92 10.31 -7.55 19.73
C LEU A 92 11.07 -7.88 18.44
N PHE A 93 10.39 -8.44 17.44
CA PHE A 93 10.97 -8.77 16.15
C PHE A 93 11.42 -7.53 15.40
N SER A 94 10.67 -6.43 15.43
CA SER A 94 11.05 -5.17 14.75
C SER A 94 12.32 -4.53 15.33
N LEU A 95 12.65 -4.81 16.58
CA LEU A 95 13.87 -4.38 17.26
C LEU A 95 15.03 -5.38 17.11
N SER A 96 14.78 -6.54 16.51
CA SER A 96 15.73 -7.64 16.39
C SER A 96 16.54 -7.56 15.10
N LEU A 97 17.74 -8.15 15.11
CA LEU A 97 18.56 -8.29 13.90
C LEU A 97 17.90 -9.19 12.84
N PRO A 98 17.24 -10.31 13.21
CA PRO A 98 16.39 -11.07 12.27
C PRO A 98 15.29 -10.22 11.61
N GLY A 99 14.72 -9.25 12.32
CA GLY A 99 13.78 -8.28 11.77
C GLY A 99 14.37 -7.45 10.64
N LEU A 100 15.62 -6.99 10.80
CA LEU A 100 16.33 -6.27 9.74
C LEU A 100 16.66 -7.18 8.55
N TYR A 101 17.00 -8.44 8.77
CA TYR A 101 17.21 -9.40 7.69
C TYR A 101 15.92 -9.67 6.90
N TYR A 102 14.78 -9.72 7.60
CA TYR A 102 13.47 -9.81 6.96
C TYR A 102 13.17 -8.57 6.10
N VAL A 103 13.46 -7.37 6.61
CA VAL A 103 13.35 -6.11 5.84
C VAL A 103 14.26 -6.12 4.61
N ALA A 104 15.51 -6.56 4.73
CA ALA A 104 16.41 -6.70 3.59
C ALA A 104 15.84 -7.63 2.51
N GLY A 105 15.19 -8.74 2.93
CA GLY A 105 14.46 -9.63 2.02
C GLY A 105 13.27 -8.97 1.32
N LEU A 106 12.53 -8.09 2.01
CA LEU A 106 11.44 -7.30 1.41
C LEU A 106 11.97 -6.30 0.38
N LEU A 107 13.03 -5.56 0.71
CA LEU A 107 13.66 -4.58 -0.18
C LEU A 107 14.24 -5.26 -1.43
N ARG A 108 14.88 -6.41 -1.27
CA ARG A 108 15.35 -7.25 -2.39
C ARG A 108 14.20 -7.61 -3.33
N ARG A 109 13.09 -8.16 -2.80
CA ARG A 109 11.92 -8.53 -3.62
C ARG A 109 11.32 -7.34 -4.35
N ARG A 110 11.28 -6.16 -3.71
CA ARG A 110 10.83 -4.92 -4.36
C ARG A 110 11.74 -4.55 -5.53
N ALA A 111 13.06 -4.53 -5.34
CA ALA A 111 14.03 -4.23 -6.39
C ALA A 111 13.97 -5.25 -7.55
N GLU A 112 13.80 -6.53 -7.25
CA GLU A 112 13.58 -7.57 -8.27
C GLU A 112 12.30 -7.34 -9.08
N GLY A 113 11.21 -6.94 -8.41
CA GLY A 113 9.96 -6.56 -9.09
C GLY A 113 10.13 -5.34 -9.98
N GLN A 114 10.88 -4.34 -9.52
CA GLN A 114 11.22 -3.14 -10.28
C GLN A 114 12.02 -3.49 -11.56
N LEU A 115 13.05 -4.35 -11.45
CA LEU A 115 13.79 -4.81 -12.64
C LEU A 115 12.92 -5.60 -13.61
N LYS A 116 12.06 -6.49 -13.11
CA LYS A 116 11.13 -7.24 -13.98
C LYS A 116 10.18 -6.31 -14.73
N MET A 117 9.68 -5.27 -14.06
CA MET A 117 8.83 -4.26 -14.69
C MET A 117 9.60 -3.49 -15.78
N LEU A 118 10.81 -3.03 -15.49
CA LEU A 118 11.66 -2.34 -16.46
C LEU A 118 11.97 -3.23 -17.66
N ALA A 119 12.38 -4.49 -17.44
CA ALA A 119 12.63 -5.44 -18.51
C ALA A 119 11.41 -5.63 -19.41
N ARG A 120 10.22 -5.81 -18.81
CA ARG A 120 8.95 -5.91 -19.54
C ARG A 120 8.66 -4.66 -20.38
N LEU A 121 8.90 -3.46 -19.84
CA LEU A 121 8.71 -2.20 -20.58
C LEU A 121 9.68 -2.09 -21.76
N LYS A 122 10.96 -2.41 -21.54
CA LYS A 122 12.00 -2.40 -22.60
C LYS A 122 11.61 -3.33 -23.74
N GLU A 123 11.15 -4.54 -23.43
CA GLU A 123 10.72 -5.53 -24.42
C GLU A 123 9.45 -5.09 -25.15
N GLN A 124 8.39 -4.76 -24.40
CA GLN A 124 7.07 -4.44 -24.95
C GLN A 124 7.11 -3.24 -25.90
N TYR A 125 7.91 -2.22 -25.57
CA TYR A 125 8.00 -0.99 -26.35
C TYR A 125 9.29 -0.86 -27.16
N ARG A 126 10.13 -1.91 -27.19
CA ARG A 126 11.43 -1.93 -27.88
C ARG A 126 12.28 -0.68 -27.61
N LEU A 127 12.31 -0.28 -26.33
CA LEU A 127 12.92 0.98 -25.91
C LEU A 127 14.42 0.99 -26.22
N GLN A 128 14.88 2.05 -26.88
CA GLN A 128 16.29 2.36 -27.05
C GLN A 128 16.61 3.65 -26.30
N VAL A 129 16.99 3.50 -25.03
CA VAL A 129 17.29 4.60 -24.13
C VAL A 129 18.73 4.48 -23.65
N GLU A 130 19.49 5.57 -23.81
CA GLU A 130 20.86 5.64 -23.33
C GLU A 130 20.92 5.50 -21.80
N GLY A 131 21.92 4.77 -21.30
CA GLY A 131 22.10 4.55 -19.86
C GLY A 131 21.12 3.56 -19.23
N TRP A 132 20.24 2.92 -20.01
CA TRP A 132 19.30 1.92 -19.50
C TRP A 132 20.01 0.78 -18.78
N ASP A 133 20.97 0.15 -19.47
CA ASP A 133 21.65 -1.04 -18.95
C ASP A 133 22.44 -0.71 -17.69
N ARG A 134 23.16 0.43 -17.70
CA ARG A 134 23.85 0.96 -16.51
C ARG A 134 22.90 1.20 -15.34
N GLY A 135 21.72 1.77 -15.58
CA GLY A 135 20.71 1.97 -14.54
C GLY A 135 20.19 0.65 -13.96
N THR A 136 19.95 -0.36 -14.82
CA THR A 136 19.53 -1.69 -14.37
C THR A 136 20.63 -2.44 -13.61
N GLU A 137 21.89 -2.29 -14.01
CA GLU A 137 23.05 -2.87 -13.32
C GLU A 137 23.20 -2.32 -11.90
N VAL A 138 22.95 -1.03 -11.68
CA VAL A 138 22.96 -0.45 -10.32
C VAL A 138 21.91 -1.11 -9.44
N ILE A 139 20.69 -1.29 -9.94
CA ILE A 139 19.61 -1.95 -9.19
C ILE A 139 19.97 -3.43 -8.94
N GLN A 140 20.56 -4.12 -9.93
CA GLN A 140 21.02 -5.50 -9.79
C GLN A 140 22.13 -5.62 -8.72
N GLY A 141 23.09 -4.70 -8.71
CA GLY A 141 24.13 -4.66 -7.68
C GLY A 141 23.56 -4.49 -6.27
N ILE A 142 22.49 -3.71 -6.11
CA ILE A 142 21.78 -3.55 -4.83
C ILE A 142 21.06 -4.85 -4.41
N ILE A 143 20.46 -5.57 -5.35
CA ILE A 143 19.84 -6.88 -5.11
C ILE A 143 20.89 -7.87 -4.56
N GLU A 144 22.08 -7.92 -5.16
CA GLU A 144 23.17 -8.79 -4.69
C GLU A 144 23.65 -8.39 -3.30
N ARG A 145 23.78 -7.09 -3.02
CA ARG A 145 24.14 -6.58 -1.68
C ARG A 145 23.11 -6.98 -0.62
N HIS A 146 21.81 -6.99 -0.93
CA HIS A 146 20.79 -7.46 0.00
C HIS A 146 20.93 -8.95 0.36
N LYS A 147 21.50 -9.80 -0.52
CA LYS A 147 21.70 -11.23 -0.24
C LYS A 147 22.79 -11.47 0.80
N THR A 148 23.78 -10.58 0.90
CA THR A 148 24.95 -10.72 1.78
C THR A 148 24.82 -9.99 3.13
N VAL A 149 23.68 -9.36 3.40
CA VAL A 149 23.40 -8.59 4.63
C VAL A 149 23.58 -9.38 5.94
N LYS A 150 23.47 -10.71 5.91
CA LYS A 150 23.60 -11.56 7.12
C LYS A 150 24.98 -11.48 7.79
N GLY A 151 26.00 -10.95 7.11
CA GLY A 151 27.33 -10.71 7.70
C GLY A 151 27.41 -9.48 8.60
N LEU A 152 26.40 -8.59 8.59
CA LEU A 152 26.40 -7.35 9.36
C LEU A 152 25.68 -7.53 10.70
N GLN A 153 26.37 -7.18 11.78
CA GLN A 153 25.89 -7.33 13.17
C GLN A 153 25.41 -5.99 13.78
N ASP A 154 25.91 -4.86 13.28
CA ASP A 154 25.48 -3.53 13.72
C ASP A 154 24.10 -3.18 13.15
N LYS A 155 23.12 -3.08 14.03
CA LYS A 155 21.72 -2.78 13.68
C LYS A 155 21.54 -1.37 13.11
N GLU A 156 22.19 -0.35 13.67
CA GLU A 156 21.98 1.02 13.24
C GLU A 156 22.69 1.29 11.91
N ALA A 157 23.92 0.81 11.77
CA ALA A 157 24.63 0.87 10.49
C ALA A 157 23.88 0.10 9.39
N LEU A 158 23.30 -1.06 9.72
CA LEU A 158 22.50 -1.82 8.76
C LEU A 158 21.21 -1.07 8.37
N LYS A 159 20.49 -0.46 9.31
CA LYS A 159 19.30 0.36 8.99
C LYS A 159 19.63 1.50 8.03
N GLN A 160 20.69 2.24 8.29
CA GLN A 160 21.13 3.35 7.42
C GLN A 160 21.51 2.83 6.03
N THR A 161 22.26 1.73 5.99
CA THR A 161 22.69 1.07 4.75
C THR A 161 21.49 0.62 3.90
N LEU A 162 20.51 -0.05 4.51
CA LEU A 162 19.31 -0.53 3.83
C LEU A 162 18.48 0.63 3.23
N ARG A 163 18.33 1.75 3.96
CA ARG A 163 17.67 2.96 3.44
C ARG A 163 18.43 3.58 2.27
N GLY A 164 19.76 3.64 2.37
CA GLY A 164 20.61 4.15 1.29
C GLY A 164 20.45 3.32 0.02
N TRP A 165 20.52 2.00 0.13
CA TRP A 165 20.32 1.08 -0.99
C TRP A 165 18.92 1.18 -1.59
N GLU A 166 17.87 1.22 -0.76
CA GLU A 166 16.49 1.44 -1.23
C GLU A 166 16.36 2.76 -2.01
N GLY A 167 16.91 3.84 -1.48
CA GLY A 167 16.88 5.16 -2.10
C GLY A 167 17.56 5.17 -3.46
N THR A 168 18.76 4.59 -3.56
CA THR A 168 19.49 4.47 -4.83
C THR A 168 18.73 3.61 -5.84
N ALA A 169 18.24 2.42 -5.45
CA ALA A 169 17.49 1.56 -6.34
C ALA A 169 16.21 2.23 -6.85
N THR A 170 15.47 2.89 -5.95
CA THR A 170 14.22 3.59 -6.28
C THR A 170 14.45 4.79 -7.19
N ARG A 171 15.52 5.55 -6.96
CA ARG A 171 15.90 6.69 -7.83
C ARG A 171 16.19 6.22 -9.25
N HIS A 172 17.03 5.20 -9.42
CA HIS A 172 17.33 4.66 -10.75
C HIS A 172 16.09 4.05 -11.40
N TYR A 173 15.26 3.32 -10.64
CA TYR A 173 14.00 2.78 -11.15
C TYR A 173 13.10 3.87 -11.73
N PHE A 174 12.85 4.95 -11.00
CA PHE A 174 11.97 6.02 -11.48
C PHE A 174 12.59 6.85 -12.61
N GLN A 175 13.91 7.01 -12.65
CA GLN A 175 14.60 7.65 -13.79
C GLN A 175 14.42 6.84 -15.07
N LEU A 176 14.60 5.52 -15.00
CA LEU A 176 14.39 4.61 -16.14
C LEU A 176 12.91 4.51 -16.52
N LEU A 177 12.02 4.51 -15.52
CA LEU A 177 10.58 4.53 -15.79
C LEU A 177 10.19 5.82 -16.52
N ALA A 178 10.68 6.99 -16.07
CA ALA A 178 10.39 8.27 -16.71
C ALA A 178 10.87 8.33 -18.16
N SER A 179 12.05 7.78 -18.46
CA SER A 179 12.56 7.72 -19.84
C SER A 179 11.81 6.74 -20.75
N ALA A 180 11.06 5.81 -20.17
CA ALA A 180 10.16 4.90 -20.88
C ALA A 180 8.76 5.49 -21.13
N MET A 181 8.44 6.63 -20.53
CA MET A 181 7.12 7.26 -20.64
C MET A 181 7.11 8.33 -21.75
N PRO A 182 5.94 8.59 -22.37
CA PRO A 182 5.79 9.73 -23.25
C PRO A 182 6.16 11.05 -22.56
N PRO A 183 6.63 12.06 -23.30
CA PRO A 183 6.81 13.39 -22.74
C PRO A 183 5.48 13.91 -22.18
N ALA A 184 5.57 14.68 -21.08
CA ALA A 184 4.43 15.30 -20.42
C ALA A 184 3.77 16.38 -21.29
#